data_AF-A0A973JMP4-F1
#
_entry.id   AF-A0A973JMP4-F1
#
_cell.length_a   1.000
_cell.length_b   1.000
_cell.length_c   1.000
_cell.angle_alpha   90.00
_cell.angle_beta   90.00
_cell.angle_gamma   90.00
#
_symmetry.space_group_name_H-M   'P 1'
#
loop_
_entity.id
_entity.type
_entity.pdbx_description
1 polymer ?
#
loop_
_entity_poly.entity_id
_entity_poly.type
_entity_poly.pdbx_seq_one_letter_code
_entity_poly.pdbx_strand_id
1 'polypeptide(L)' 'MGQPKKQSSPRKSGLRRSHLRLELARRVNKTSPVKVRTTRRETGKALAE' A
#
# COMPACT_ATOMS: atom_id res chain seq x y z
N MET A 1 -0.82 -14.03 25.05
CA MET A 1 -1.24 -13.08 23.99
C MET A 1 -2.60 -12.52 24.36
N GLY A 2 -2.74 -11.21 24.50
CA GLY A 2 -4.03 -10.59 24.85
C GLY A 2 -5.01 -10.65 23.67
N GLN A 3 -6.22 -11.16 23.89
CA GLN A 3 -7.26 -11.12 22.87
C GLN A 3 -7.85 -9.70 22.73
N PRO A 4 -8.14 -9.23 21.51
CA PRO A 4 -8.75 -7.93 21.30
C PRO A 4 -10.19 -7.90 21.83
N LYS A 5 -10.53 -6.91 22.66
CA LYS A 5 -11.89 -6.75 23.20
C LYS A 5 -12.94 -6.49 22.10
N LYS A 6 -12.55 -5.86 21.00
CA LYS A 6 -13.41 -5.47 19.88
C LYS A 6 -12.68 -5.66 18.55
N GLN A 7 -13.45 -5.95 17.50
CA GLN A 7 -12.91 -6.02 16.15
C GLN A 7 -12.50 -4.62 15.66
N SER A 8 -11.37 -4.55 14.95
CA SER A 8 -10.96 -3.31 14.29
C SER A 8 -11.87 -3.00 13.10
N SER A 9 -12.26 -1.75 12.97
CA SER A 9 -13.08 -1.31 11.83
C SER A 9 -12.36 -1.56 10.49
N PRO A 10 -13.12 -1.75 9.39
CA PRO A 10 -12.54 -1.93 8.06
C PRO A 10 -11.59 -0.78 7.69
N ARG A 11 -11.94 0.46 8.04
CA ARG A 11 -11.08 1.65 7.85
C ARG A 11 -9.75 1.52 8.59
N LYS A 12 -9.76 1.15 9.88
CA LYS A 12 -8.54 1.01 10.69
C LYS A 12 -7.64 -0.10 10.16
N SER A 13 -8.23 -1.21 9.71
CA SER A 13 -7.50 -2.31 9.08
C SER A 13 -6.91 -1.91 7.72
N GLY A 14 -7.65 -1.17 6.90
CA GLY A 14 -7.17 -0.64 5.62
C GLY A 14 -6.01 0.36 5.78
N LEU A 15 -6.12 1.29 6.73
CA LEU A 15 -5.06 2.25 7.04
C LEU A 15 -3.80 1.57 7.56
N ARG A 16 -3.93 0.57 8.44
CA ARG A 16 -2.78 -0.20 8.92
C ARG A 16 -2.07 -0.94 7.80
N ARG A 17 -2.79 -1.41 6.79
CA ARG A 17 -2.25 -2.14 5.63
C ARG A 17 -1.88 -1.23 4.45
N SER A 18 -1.90 0.10 4.59
CA SER A 18 -1.60 1.02 3.50
C SER A 18 -0.16 0.87 3.00
N HIS A 19 0.81 0.70 3.91
CA HIS A 19 2.23 0.53 3.59
C HIS A 19 2.50 -0.70 2.71
N LEU A 20 1.81 -1.82 2.95
CA LEU A 20 1.96 -3.04 2.14
C LEU A 20 1.58 -2.81 0.68
N ARG A 21 0.54 -2.00 0.43
CA ARG A 21 0.15 -1.64 -0.95
C ARG A 21 1.21 -0.78 -1.63
N LEU A 22 1.82 0.15 -0.88
CA LEU A 22 2.91 1.01 -1.38
C LEU A 22 4.16 0.19 -1.71
N GLU A 23 4.56 -0.72 -0.82
CA GLU A 23 5.72 -1.59 -1.03
C GLU A 23 5.51 -2.53 -2.21
N LEU A 24 4.32 -3.14 -2.32
CA LEU A 24 3.98 -3.99 -3.45
C LEU A 24 4.06 -3.22 -4.77
N ALA A 25 3.46 -2.03 -4.84
CA ALA A 25 3.52 -1.21 -6.05
C ALA A 25 4.96 -0.83 -6.42
N ARG A 26 5.79 -0.44 -5.45
CA ARG A 26 7.21 -0.15 -5.67
C ARG A 26 7.98 -1.37 -6.18
N ARG A 27 7.67 -2.57 -5.68
CA ARG A 27 8.31 -3.81 -6.13
C ARG A 27 7.90 -4.15 -7.56
N VAL A 28 6.59 -4.13 -7.85
CA VAL A 28 6.07 -4.41 -9.19
C VAL A 28 6.64 -3.44 -10.21
N ASN A 29 6.68 -2.14 -9.91
CA ASN A 29 7.26 -1.14 -10.79
C ASN A 29 8.76 -1.31 -11.04
N LYS A 30 9.49 -2.05 -10.18
CA LYS A 30 10.92 -2.35 -10.39
C LYS A 30 11.14 -3.61 -11.22
N THR A 31 10.25 -4.60 -11.11
CA THR A 31 10.47 -5.95 -11.65
C THR A 31 9.60 -6.28 -12.85
N SER A 32 8.49 -5.58 -13.03
CA SER A 32 7.47 -5.86 -14.05
C SER A 32 7.36 -4.69 -15.03
N PRO A 33 7.05 -4.94 -16.30
CA PRO A 33 6.70 -3.88 -17.25
C PRO A 33 5.39 -3.15 -16.89
N VAL A 34 4.61 -3.69 -15.95
CA VAL A 34 3.32 -3.12 -15.53
C VAL A 34 3.53 -1.92 -14.60
N LYS A 35 3.06 -0.74 -15.01
CA LYS A 35 3.08 0.49 -14.22
C LYS A 35 1.89 0.54 -13.25
N VAL A 36 2.15 0.34 -11.97
CA VAL A 36 1.16 0.38 -10.88
C VAL A 36 1.18 1.74 -10.20
N ARG A 37 0.00 2.37 -10.08
CA ARG A 37 -0.22 3.61 -9.32
C ARG A 37 -1.14 3.30 -8.13
N THR A 38 -0.79 3.74 -6.94
CA THR A 38 -1.55 3.50 -5.69
C THR A 38 -2.44 4.68 -5.30
N THR A 39 -1.87 5.88 -5.20
CA THR A 39 -2.60 7.09 -4.78
C THR A 39 -2.30 8.24 -5.72
N ARG A 40 -3.20 9.23 -5.76
CA ARG A 40 -3.04 10.42 -6.60
C ARG A 40 -1.80 11.26 -6.24
N ARG A 41 -1.31 11.16 -5.00
CA ARG A 41 -0.17 11.93 -4.48
C ARG A 41 0.92 11.00 -3.95
N GLU A 42 1.46 10.14 -4.81
CA GLU A 42 2.66 9.39 -4.47
C GLU A 42 3.86 10.32 -4.37
N THR A 43 4.52 10.32 -3.20
CA THR A 43 5.84 10.90 -3.04
C THR A 43 6.88 9.84 -3.47
N GLY A 44 7.60 10.09 -4.56
CA GLY A 44 8.60 9.15 -5.09
C GLY A 44 9.10 9.56 -6.47
N LYS A 45 10.01 8.76 -7.03
CA LYS A 45 10.51 8.94 -8.40
C LYS A 45 9.32 8.90 -9.36
N ALA A 46 9.20 9.92 -10.22
CA ALA A 46 8.21 9.91 -11.28
C ALA A 46 8.43 8.63 -12.12
N LEU A 47 7.43 7.76 -12.14
CA LEU A 47 7.45 6.62 -13.06
C LEU A 47 7.30 7.23 -14.45
N ALA A 48 8.40 7.19 -15.21
CA ALA A 48 8.45 7.68 -16.59
C ALA A 48 7.30 7.04 -17.38
N GLU A 49 6.65 7.85 -18.22
CA GLU A 49 5.50 7.46 -19.05
C GLU A 49 5.85 6.44 -20.14
#